data_AF-A0A832ICF3-F1
#
_entry.id   AF-A0A832ICF3-F1
#
_cell.length_a   1.000
_cell.length_b   1.000
_cell.length_c   1.000
_cell.angle_alpha   90.00
_cell.angle_beta   90.00
_cell.angle_gamma   90.00
#
_symmetry.space_group_name_H-M   'P 1'
#
loop_
_entity.id
_entity.type
_entity.pdbx_description
1 polymer ?
#
loop_
_entity_poly.entity_id
_entity_poly.type
_entity_poly.pdbx_seq_one_letter_code
_entity_poly.pdbx_strand_id
1 'polypeptide(L)' 'MFRDNKQLRGLMISVIGMLFTMIGMVLLAIKSATALYLSFTLLGALFATVGVVVLIRDNMKK' A
#
# COMPACT_ATOMS: atom_id res chain seq x y z
N MET A 1 16.68 4.75 -20.80
CA MET A 1 15.58 3.76 -20.77
C MET A 1 15.51 3.03 -19.41
N PHE A 2 15.61 3.74 -18.27
CA PHE A 2 15.65 3.12 -16.92
C PHE A 2 14.57 3.65 -15.96
N ARG A 3 13.63 4.46 -16.47
CA ARG A 3 12.68 5.21 -15.65
C ARG A 3 11.44 4.38 -15.29
N ASP A 4 11.05 3.48 -16.19
CA ASP A 4 9.90 2.58 -16.03
C ASP A 4 10.05 1.66 -14.81
N ASN A 5 11.27 1.24 -14.49
CA ASN A 5 11.55 0.34 -13.37
C ASN A 5 11.26 0.98 -11.99
N LYS A 6 11.39 2.31 -11.86
CA LYS A 6 11.09 3.02 -10.60
C LYS A 6 9.61 3.33 -10.43
N GLN A 7 8.94 3.77 -11.50
CA GLN A 7 7.48 3.94 -11.49
C GLN A 7 6.77 2.60 -11.23
N LEU A 8 7.23 1.52 -11.87
CA LEU A 8 6.70 0.17 -11.65
C LEU A 8 6.89 -0.30 -10.20
N ARG A 9 8.05 0.01 -9.58
CA ARG A 9 8.26 -0.25 -8.14
C ARG A 9 7.29 0.53 -7.26
N GLY A 10 7.07 1.81 -7.53
CA GLY A 10 6.10 2.63 -6.78
C GLY A 10 4.68 2.07 -6.88
N LEU A 11 4.27 1.67 -8.08
CA LEU A 11 3.00 0.99 -8.35
C LEU A 11 2.89 -0.34 -7.61
N MET A 12 3.91 -1.21 -7.68
CA MET A 12 3.90 -2.51 -6.96
C MET A 12 3.74 -2.32 -5.45
N ILE A 13 4.48 -1.38 -4.85
CA ILE A 13 4.39 -1.09 -3.41
C ILE A 13 2.97 -0.58 -3.06
N SER A 14 2.38 0.26 -3.91
CA SER A 14 1.03 0.78 -3.73
C SER A 14 -0.03 -0.33 -3.81
N VAL A 15 0.09 -1.24 -4.79
CA VAL A 15 -0.81 -2.40 -4.96
C VAL A 15 -0.70 -3.34 -3.77
N ILE A 16 0.52 -3.62 -3.27
CA ILE A 16 0.72 -4.43 -2.06
C ILE A 16 0.05 -3.79 -0.84
N GLY A 17 0.16 -2.47 -0.69
CA GLY A 17 -0.52 -1.73 0.38
C GLY A 17 -2.04 -1.87 0.30
N MET A 18 -2.61 -1.69 -0.89
CA MET A 18 -4.06 -1.87 -1.12
C MET A 18 -4.53 -3.29 -0.81
N LEU A 19 -3.76 -4.32 -1.19
CA LEU A 19 -4.08 -5.71 -0.85
C LEU A 19 -4.10 -5.94 0.66
N PHE A 20 -3.12 -5.40 1.38
CA PHE A 20 -3.08 -5.48 2.85
C PHE A 20 -4.28 -4.78 3.51
N THR A 21 -4.67 -3.60 3.00
CA THR A 21 -5.87 -2.89 3.47
C THR A 21 -7.14 -3.70 3.20
N MET A 22 -7.25 -4.36 2.04
CA MET A 22 -8.38 -5.21 1.71
C MET A 22 -8.47 -6.45 2.62
N ILE A 23 -7.33 -7.09 2.90
CA ILE A 23 -7.24 -8.21 3.86
C ILE A 23 -7.65 -7.74 5.26
N GLY A 24 -7.20 -6.55 5.68
CA GLY A 24 -7.67 -5.91 6.90
C GLY A 24 -9.19 -5.80 6.92
N MET A 25 -9.80 -5.16 5.93
CA MET A 25 -11.25 -5.00 5.84
C MET A 25 -12.03 -6.32 5.86
N VAL A 26 -11.49 -7.39 5.26
CA VAL A 26 -12.09 -8.74 5.35
C VAL A 26 -11.96 -9.30 6.77
N LEU A 27 -10.83 -9.09 7.44
CA LEU A 27 -10.65 -9.45 8.86
C LEU A 27 -11.58 -8.65 9.80
N LEU A 28 -11.96 -7.42 9.46
CA LEU A 28 -12.93 -6.62 10.23
C LEU A 28 -14.28 -7.34 10.34
N ALA A 29 -14.68 -8.07 9.30
CA ALA A 29 -15.92 -8.85 9.31
C ALA A 29 -15.87 -10.00 10.32
N ILE A 30 -14.68 -10.38 10.80
CA ILE A 30 -14.47 -11.41 11.80
C ILE A 30 -14.37 -10.73 13.18
N LYS A 31 -15.48 -10.76 13.92
CA LYS A 31 -15.68 -10.10 15.23
C LYS A 31 -14.60 -10.35 16.29
N SER A 32 -13.82 -11.42 16.16
CA SER A 32 -12.73 -11.77 17.08
C SER A 32 -11.38 -11.13 16.74
N ALA A 33 -11.25 -10.49 15.58
CA ALA A 33 -9.96 -10.07 15.01
C ALA A 33 -9.76 -8.55 14.97
N THR A 34 -10.45 -7.77 15.81
CA THR A 34 -10.43 -6.30 15.79
C THR A 34 -9.01 -5.72 15.87
N ALA A 35 -8.13 -6.29 16.70
CA ALA A 35 -6.74 -5.85 16.82
C ALA A 35 -5.94 -6.16 15.55
N LEU A 36 -6.10 -7.37 14.97
CA LEU A 36 -5.44 -7.75 13.72
C LEU A 36 -5.93 -6.90 12.55
N TYR A 37 -7.24 -6.67 12.43
CA TYR A 37 -7.82 -5.75 11.45
C TYR A 37 -7.11 -4.40 11.49
N LEU A 38 -7.00 -3.79 12.68
CA LEU A 38 -6.43 -2.47 12.82
C LEU A 38 -4.96 -2.47 12.37
N SER A 39 -4.19 -3.48 12.77
CA SER A 39 -2.79 -3.64 12.38
C SER A 39 -2.62 -3.81 10.87
N PHE A 40 -3.38 -4.70 10.23
CA PHE A 40 -3.32 -4.94 8.78
C PHE A 40 -3.76 -3.71 7.98
N THR A 41 -4.80 -3.00 8.45
CA THR A 41 -5.33 -1.80 7.78
C THR A 41 -4.35 -0.63 7.88
N LEU A 42 -3.75 -0.41 9.05
CA LEU A 42 -2.70 0.60 9.24
C LEU A 42 -1.47 0.29 8.39
N LEU A 43 -0.98 -0.95 8.41
CA LEU A 43 0.15 -1.38 7.58
C LEU A 43 -0.13 -1.20 6.08
N GLY A 44 -1.31 -1.60 5.62
CA GLY A 44 -1.73 -1.42 4.23
C GLY A 44 -1.81 0.04 3.82
N ALA A 45 -2.41 0.89 4.65
CA ALA A 45 -2.47 2.33 4.41
C ALA A 45 -1.08 2.98 4.37
N LEU A 46 -0.15 2.55 5.24
CA LEU A 46 1.22 3.03 5.27
C LEU A 46 1.97 2.64 4.00
N PHE A 47 1.88 1.38 3.59
CA PHE A 47 2.47 0.90 2.33
C PHE A 47 1.88 1.58 1.10
N ALA A 48 0.56 1.77 1.04
CA ALA A 48 -0.11 2.45 -0.06
C ALA A 48 0.36 3.91 -0.16
N THR A 49 0.43 4.62 0.97
CA THR A 49 0.89 6.01 1.04
C THR A 49 2.36 6.12 0.63
N VAL A 50 3.23 5.22 1.12
CA VAL A 50 4.64 5.18 0.74
C VAL A 50 4.80 4.91 -0.76
N GLY A 51 4.04 3.95 -1.31
CA GLY A 51 4.04 3.66 -2.75
C GLY A 51 3.64 4.88 -3.59
N VAL A 52 2.59 5.60 -3.18
CA VAL A 52 2.13 6.84 -3.84
C VAL A 52 3.16 7.96 -3.70
N VAL A 53 3.77 8.16 -2.53
CA VAL A 53 4.82 9.18 -2.33
C VAL A 53 6.04 8.89 -3.19
N VAL A 54 6.47 7.63 -3.28
CA VAL A 54 7.57 7.20 -4.16
C VAL A 54 7.22 7.46 -5.63
N LEU A 55 5.99 7.13 -6.05
CA LEU A 55 5.49 7.39 -7.39
C LEU A 55 5.49 8.91 -7.71
N ILE A 56 4.94 9.74 -6.83
CA ILE A 56 4.85 11.19 -7.01
C ILE A 56 6.25 11.81 -7.04
N ARG A 57 7.15 11.43 -6.12
CA ARG A 57 8.53 11.93 -6.12
C ARG A 57 9.30 11.56 -7.38
N ASP A 58 9.07 10.39 -7.97
CA ASP A 58 9.71 9.98 -9.21
C ASP A 58 9.17 10.76 -10.44
N ASN A 59 7.86 11.06 -10.43
CA ASN A 59 7.21 11.89 -11.44
C ASN A 59 7.54 13.39 -11.32
N MET A 60 7.80 13.89 -10.11
CA MET A 60 8.19 15.30 -9.87
C MET A 60 9.66 15.59 -10.19
N LYS A 61 10.51 14.56 -10.30
CA LYS A 61 11.92 14.68 -10.75
C LYS A 61 12.04 14.58 -12.29
N LYS A 62 10.96 14.80 -13.03
CA LYS A 62 10.83 14.70 -14.50
C LYS A 62 10.93 16.07 -15.11
#